data_AF-A0A951SVZ4-F1
#
_entry.id   AF-A0A951SVZ4-F1
#
_cell.length_a   1.000
_cell.length_b   1.000
_cell.length_c   1.000
_cell.angle_alpha   90.00
_cell.angle_beta   90.00
_cell.angle_gamma   90.00
#
_symmetry.space_group_name_H-M   'P 1'
#
loop_
_entity.id
_entity.type
_entity.pdbx_description
1 polymer ?
#
loop_
_entity_poly.entity_id
_entity_poly.type
_entity_poly.pdbx_seq_one_letter_code
_entity_poly.pdbx_strand_id
1 'polypeptide(L)'
;MKYGKLRGNSIPELMMQLRSEYGQSAYIIETKEIKRGGVFGSDLLAKKQYEIEFMVSEGDPSYSRGRPQSQRPPSKISIPEKSASLPVIKPVAEPVVAAKPIPTTETNLNDLDALIESLKSFKTKTVLESRPQPEKPAKSQPKIEIAEAPTKEELAALLKNEPGIELMPALNPSRNFMIQSDELEKDAISRIRQRLIESQGSVDFVDRFMNRLERSLSEEDRLHPNRVRSRSVERMKELIRLVPSIDYQHGERKVVFFVGPNGSGKTTNLTKVAFKQMLDSGKNLSVYSIDRHRLAASAQLEQYAEVLTVPFYSPLFETDFREFLDRDGSQLVFVDTAGMGLRSHDRRDELLRYIEVVHESVEVHLVLPASLSPSLTEKYMEFFEPTGFEKILLTHLDESEFLANFIEAADKWKRTFSFFSNSPDVGAPLLAKGTEDLAKMVLGLSE
;
A
#
# COMPACT_ATOMS: atom_id res chain seq x y z
N MET A 1 33.35 32.46 7.18
CA MET A 1 32.71 31.33 6.46
C MET A 1 33.51 31.03 5.21
N LYS A 2 33.78 29.76 4.90
CA LYS A 2 34.63 29.35 3.78
C LYS A 2 33.82 28.56 2.75
N TYR A 3 34.02 28.87 1.47
CA TYR A 3 33.39 28.17 0.35
C TYR A 3 34.39 27.23 -0.33
N GLY A 4 33.89 26.12 -0.87
CA GLY A 4 34.71 25.15 -1.59
C GLY A 4 33.92 24.33 -2.61
N LYS A 5 34.65 23.60 -3.46
CA LYS A 5 34.07 22.68 -4.45
C LYS A 5 34.76 21.31 -4.39
N LEU A 6 34.00 20.24 -4.47
CA LEU A 6 34.52 18.87 -4.62
C LEU A 6 33.98 18.25 -5.92
N ARG A 7 34.79 17.40 -6.57
CA ARG A 7 34.38 16.65 -7.77
C ARG A 7 34.70 15.17 -7.64
N GLY A 8 33.76 14.31 -8.03
CA GLY A 8 33.87 12.85 -7.85
C GLY A 8 33.01 12.08 -8.83
N ASN A 9 33.11 10.75 -8.78
CA ASN A 9 32.38 9.88 -9.70
C ASN A 9 30.99 9.50 -9.16
N SER A 10 30.76 9.73 -7.86
CA SER A 10 29.47 9.53 -7.21
C SER A 10 29.24 10.56 -6.11
N ILE A 11 27.97 10.90 -5.83
CA ILE A 11 27.61 11.78 -4.72
C ILE A 11 28.06 11.19 -3.36
N PRO A 12 27.88 9.88 -3.06
CA PRO A 12 28.34 9.31 -1.79
C PRO A 12 29.85 9.47 -1.54
N GLU A 13 30.68 9.29 -2.57
CA GLU A 13 32.13 9.52 -2.50
C GLU A 13 32.43 10.98 -2.11
N LEU A 14 31.74 11.94 -2.72
CA LEU A 14 31.94 13.35 -2.46
C LEU A 14 31.47 13.76 -1.06
N MET A 15 30.37 13.18 -0.59
CA MET A 15 29.88 13.39 0.78
C MET A 15 30.87 12.85 1.80
N MET A 16 31.43 11.66 1.55
CA MET A 16 32.46 11.06 2.41
C MET A 16 33.71 11.94 2.48
N GLN A 17 34.17 12.45 1.33
CA GLN A 17 35.31 13.37 1.27
C GLN A 17 35.01 14.69 1.97
N LEU A 18 33.83 15.28 1.75
CA LEU A 18 33.40 16.52 2.39
C LEU A 18 33.42 16.40 3.92
N ARG A 19 32.89 15.29 4.46
CA ARG A 19 32.83 15.04 5.89
C ARG A 19 34.20 14.72 6.48
N SER A 20 35.04 14.00 5.76
CA SER A 20 36.41 13.68 6.17
C SER A 20 37.31 14.93 6.23
N GLU A 21 37.18 15.84 5.25
CA GLU A 21 38.03 17.02 5.15
C GLU A 21 37.52 18.25 5.93
N TYR A 22 36.20 18.44 6.02
CA TYR A 22 35.59 19.67 6.53
C TYR A 22 34.65 19.44 7.72
N GLY A 23 34.51 18.21 8.19
CA GLY A 23 33.68 17.87 9.34
C GLY A 23 32.18 17.89 9.04
N GLN A 24 31.40 17.67 10.09
CA GLN A 24 29.94 17.57 9.99
C GLN A 24 29.24 18.92 9.76
N SER A 25 29.97 20.02 9.94
CA SER A 25 29.48 21.40 9.82
C SER A 25 29.50 21.96 8.40
N ALA A 26 29.97 21.19 7.41
CA ALA A 26 29.91 21.59 6.01
C ALA A 26 28.47 21.51 5.48
N TYR A 27 27.95 22.64 4.99
CA TYR A 27 26.65 22.79 4.35
C TYR A 27 26.81 22.76 2.83
N ILE A 28 25.94 22.07 2.12
CA ILE A 28 25.98 21.98 0.66
C ILE A 28 25.09 23.07 0.08
N ILE A 29 25.67 23.91 -0.77
CA ILE A 29 24.96 24.97 -1.47
C ILE A 29 24.30 24.39 -2.71
N GLU A 30 25.06 23.63 -3.51
CA GLU A 30 24.62 23.19 -4.83
C GLU A 30 25.30 21.89 -5.23
N THR A 31 24.58 21.04 -5.95
CA THR A 31 25.11 19.81 -6.54
C THR A 31 24.80 19.79 -8.04
N LYS A 32 25.81 19.58 -8.87
CA LYS A 32 25.70 19.54 -10.33
C LYS A 32 26.23 18.24 -10.88
N GLU A 33 25.50 17.64 -11.82
CA GLU A 33 26.06 16.58 -12.66
C GLU A 33 26.89 17.24 -13.78
N ILE A 34 28.15 16.83 -13.89
CA ILE A 34 29.09 17.30 -14.91
C ILE A 34 29.58 16.12 -15.74
N LYS A 35 29.70 16.31 -17.05
CA LYS A 35 30.30 15.31 -17.94
C LYS A 35 31.79 15.60 -18.06
N ARG A 36 32.64 14.58 -17.82
CA ARG A 36 34.09 14.70 -17.98
C ARG A 36 34.60 13.73 -19.04
N GLY A 37 35.30 14.30 -20.02
CA GLY A 37 35.76 13.57 -21.19
C GLY A 37 34.76 13.63 -22.33
N GLY A 38 35.24 13.39 -23.54
CA GLY A 38 34.52 13.55 -24.79
C GLY A 38 35.53 13.73 -25.92
N VAL A 39 35.31 13.05 -27.04
CA VAL A 39 36.19 13.16 -28.21
C VAL A 39 35.64 14.28 -29.11
N PHE A 40 36.46 15.28 -29.41
CA PHE A 40 36.10 16.45 -30.24
C PHE A 40 34.84 17.22 -29.79
N GLY A 41 34.66 17.44 -28.49
CA GLY A 41 33.52 18.22 -27.97
C GLY A 41 32.16 17.51 -28.09
N SER A 42 32.15 16.23 -28.46
CA SER A 42 30.97 15.37 -28.42
C SER A 42 30.89 14.61 -27.09
N ASP A 43 29.67 14.35 -26.62
CA ASP A 43 29.38 13.56 -25.42
C ASP A 43 29.70 12.06 -25.59
N LEU A 44 30.26 11.65 -26.73
CA LEU A 44 30.68 10.27 -26.99
C LEU A 44 31.84 9.91 -26.05
N LEU A 45 31.63 8.91 -25.20
CA LEU A 45 32.57 8.42 -24.16
C LEU A 45 32.74 9.34 -22.94
N ALA A 46 31.89 10.35 -22.77
CA ALA A 46 31.92 11.19 -21.58
C ALA A 46 31.52 10.39 -20.33
N LYS A 47 32.35 10.42 -19.29
CA LYS A 47 32.02 9.81 -17.99
C LYS A 47 31.24 10.80 -17.14
N LYS A 48 30.17 10.31 -16.50
CA LYS A 48 29.40 11.09 -15.52
C LYS A 48 30.28 11.37 -14.30
N GLN A 49 30.30 12.63 -13.87
CA GLN A 49 30.91 13.09 -12.64
C GLN A 49 29.94 14.04 -11.94
N TYR A 50 30.18 14.29 -10.66
CA TYR A 50 29.39 15.18 -9.84
C TYR A 50 30.30 16.27 -9.27
N GLU A 51 29.79 17.49 -9.16
CA GLU A 51 30.41 18.62 -8.47
C GLU A 51 29.49 19.04 -7.31
N ILE A 52 30.06 19.18 -6.11
CA ILE A 52 29.36 19.71 -4.93
C ILE A 52 30.02 21.02 -4.54
N GLU A 53 29.23 22.09 -4.46
CA GLU A 53 29.60 23.37 -3.87
C GLU A 53 29.15 23.41 -2.41
N PHE A 54 30.06 23.77 -1.51
CA PHE A 54 29.80 23.72 -0.07
C PHE A 54 30.33 24.95 0.66
N MET A 55 29.85 25.11 1.89
CA MET A 55 30.15 26.20 2.79
C MET A 55 30.41 25.67 4.20
N VAL A 56 31.44 26.19 4.87
CA VAL A 56 31.82 25.81 6.23
C VAL A 56 31.80 27.05 7.12
N SER A 57 31.12 26.96 8.27
CA SER A 57 31.10 28.01 9.28
C SER A 57 32.37 27.95 10.14
N GLU A 58 33.06 29.09 10.32
CA GLU A 58 34.37 29.14 10.99
C GLU A 58 34.29 29.09 12.53
N GLY A 59 33.11 28.77 13.09
CA GLY A 59 32.87 28.68 14.53
C GLY A 59 32.71 27.27 15.10
N ASP A 60 32.89 26.23 14.29
CA ASP A 60 32.66 24.84 14.72
C ASP A 60 33.97 24.15 15.18
N PRO A 61 34.03 23.54 16.38
CA PRO A 61 35.23 22.85 16.90
C PRO A 61 35.72 21.68 16.02
N SER A 62 34.91 21.21 15.08
CA SER A 62 35.27 20.18 14.11
C SER A 62 36.27 20.64 13.02
N TYR A 63 36.65 21.92 12.99
CA TYR A 63 37.64 22.45 12.06
C TYR A 63 39.09 22.22 12.54
N SER A 64 39.63 21.03 12.26
CA SER A 64 41.07 20.78 12.39
C SER A 64 41.82 21.32 11.16
N ARG A 65 42.51 22.46 11.33
CA ARG A 65 43.47 22.94 10.31
C ARG A 65 44.60 21.91 10.14
N GLY A 66 44.63 21.25 8.99
CA GLY A 66 45.80 20.49 8.56
C GLY A 66 45.73 20.14 7.08
N ARG A 67 46.41 20.94 6.22
CA ARG A 67 46.79 20.49 4.87
C ARG A 67 47.89 19.42 5.01
N PRO A 68 47.77 18.22 4.42
CA PRO A 68 48.93 17.39 4.16
C PRO A 68 49.63 17.92 2.90
N GLN A 69 50.92 18.22 3.05
CA GLN A 69 51.83 18.53 1.94
C GLN A 69 51.94 17.33 0.98
N SER A 70 52.03 17.66 -0.31
CA SER A 70 52.57 16.83 -1.38
C SER A 70 53.82 16.06 -0.92
N GLN A 71 53.73 14.73 -0.82
CA GLN A 71 54.90 13.85 -0.79
C GLN A 71 54.74 12.79 -1.90
N ARG A 72 55.76 12.73 -2.77
CA ARG A 72 55.91 11.73 -3.83
C ARG A 72 56.02 10.33 -3.22
N PRO A 73 55.55 9.27 -3.89
CA PRO A 73 55.65 7.92 -3.35
C PRO A 73 57.11 7.42 -3.38
N PRO A 74 57.60 6.76 -2.30
CA PRO A 74 58.84 6.01 -2.37
C PRO A 74 58.61 4.63 -3.00
N SER A 75 59.63 4.21 -3.72
CA SER A 75 59.78 2.96 -4.46
C SER A 75 59.93 1.70 -3.59
N LYS A 76 59.34 0.60 -4.08
CA LYS A 76 59.73 -0.83 -3.95
C LYS A 76 60.23 -1.33 -2.59
N ILE A 77 59.47 -2.21 -1.94
CA ILE A 77 59.99 -3.44 -1.29
C ILE A 77 59.00 -4.60 -1.48
N SER A 78 59.58 -5.75 -1.81
CA SER A 78 59.08 -7.08 -2.17
C SER A 78 58.40 -7.88 -1.04
N ILE A 79 57.41 -8.72 -1.40
CA ILE A 79 56.84 -9.78 -0.55
C ILE A 79 57.07 -11.14 -1.27
N PRO A 80 57.58 -12.18 -0.60
CA PRO A 80 57.86 -13.48 -1.19
C PRO A 80 56.62 -14.38 -1.31
N GLU A 81 56.66 -15.24 -2.32
CA GLU A 81 55.65 -16.23 -2.70
C GLU A 81 55.35 -17.25 -1.61
N LYS A 82 54.06 -17.57 -1.43
CA LYS A 82 53.65 -18.95 -1.16
C LYS A 82 52.24 -19.24 -1.66
N SER A 83 52.18 -20.35 -2.37
CA SER A 83 51.09 -20.98 -3.10
C SER A 83 49.92 -21.44 -2.24
N ALA A 84 48.70 -21.14 -2.69
CA ALA A 84 47.55 -22.03 -2.55
C ALA A 84 46.60 -21.79 -3.73
N SER A 85 46.47 -22.80 -4.59
CA SER A 85 45.61 -22.82 -5.78
C SER A 85 44.14 -23.02 -5.40
N LEU A 86 43.27 -22.19 -5.97
CA LEU A 86 41.82 -22.42 -6.05
C LEU A 86 41.40 -22.50 -7.53
N PRO A 87 40.39 -23.32 -7.88
CA PRO A 87 40.13 -23.75 -9.25
C PRO A 87 39.51 -22.66 -10.14
N VAL A 88 39.92 -22.68 -11.41
CA VAL A 88 39.48 -21.80 -12.50
C VAL A 88 38.07 -22.20 -12.96
N ILE A 89 37.10 -21.29 -12.84
CA ILE A 89 35.82 -21.37 -13.54
C ILE A 89 35.88 -20.42 -14.74
N LYS A 90 35.70 -20.96 -15.95
CA LYS A 90 35.60 -20.19 -17.20
C LYS A 90 34.27 -19.42 -17.25
N PRO A 91 34.25 -18.12 -17.60
CA PRO A 91 32.99 -17.42 -17.84
C PRO A 91 32.40 -17.82 -19.20
N VAL A 92 31.17 -18.34 -19.19
CA VAL A 92 30.31 -18.44 -20.37
C VAL A 92 29.60 -17.09 -20.52
N ALA A 93 29.73 -16.48 -21.69
CA ALA A 93 29.06 -15.24 -22.03
C ALA A 93 27.61 -15.52 -22.47
N GLU A 94 26.64 -14.90 -21.80
CA GLU A 94 25.28 -14.74 -22.32
C GLU A 94 25.05 -13.27 -22.74
N PRO A 95 24.30 -13.03 -23.83
CA PRO A 95 24.12 -11.69 -24.39
C PRO A 95 23.18 -10.85 -23.54
N VAL A 96 23.63 -9.64 -23.21
CA VAL A 96 22.85 -8.60 -22.53
C VAL A 96 21.76 -8.09 -23.48
N VAL A 97 20.50 -8.43 -23.20
CA VAL A 97 19.33 -7.81 -23.84
C VAL A 97 19.20 -6.38 -23.31
N ALA A 98 19.12 -5.42 -24.24
CA ALA A 98 19.00 -4.00 -23.95
C ALA A 98 17.78 -3.69 -23.06
N ALA A 99 18.04 -3.10 -21.89
CA ALA A 99 17.02 -2.56 -21.02
C ALA A 99 16.35 -1.36 -21.69
N LYS A 100 15.02 -1.41 -21.83
CA LYS A 100 14.20 -0.26 -22.24
C LYS A 100 14.30 0.86 -21.18
N PRO A 101 14.21 2.14 -21.57
CA PRO A 101 14.33 3.26 -20.64
C PRO A 101 13.20 3.26 -19.60
N ILE A 102 13.61 3.54 -18.36
CA ILE A 102 12.75 3.74 -17.18
C ILE A 102 11.96 5.05 -17.39
N PRO A 103 10.62 5.09 -17.18
CA PRO A 103 9.85 6.32 -17.30
C PRO A 103 10.24 7.30 -16.18
N THR A 104 10.55 8.54 -16.57
CA THR A 104 10.73 9.70 -15.68
C THR A 104 9.37 10.28 -15.29
N THR A 105 9.17 10.49 -13.98
CA THR A 105 8.32 11.52 -13.33
C THR A 105 7.04 11.95 -14.05
N GLU A 106 5.94 11.30 -13.68
CA GLU A 106 4.65 11.97 -13.53
C GLU A 106 4.30 11.91 -12.04
N THR A 107 4.32 13.06 -11.37
CA THR A 107 3.49 13.27 -10.19
C THR A 107 2.07 12.92 -10.62
N ASN A 108 1.44 11.94 -9.99
CA ASN A 108 0.04 11.64 -10.28
C ASN A 108 -0.79 12.78 -9.66
N LEU A 109 -0.83 13.94 -10.33
CA LEU A 109 -1.55 15.16 -9.93
C LEU A 109 -3.00 14.85 -9.51
N ASN A 110 -3.58 13.83 -10.15
CA ASN A 110 -4.90 13.30 -9.86
C ASN A 110 -5.09 12.85 -8.40
N ASP A 111 -4.07 12.25 -7.76
CA ASP A 111 -4.20 11.73 -6.39
C ASP A 111 -4.24 12.86 -5.35
N LEU A 112 -3.51 13.96 -5.61
CA LEU A 112 -3.50 15.13 -4.74
C LEU A 112 -4.82 15.92 -4.87
N ASP A 113 -5.31 16.07 -6.10
CA ASP A 113 -6.59 16.70 -6.38
C ASP A 113 -7.75 15.93 -5.73
N ALA A 114 -7.75 14.59 -5.81
CA ALA A 114 -8.74 13.73 -5.16
C ALA A 114 -8.74 13.89 -3.63
N LEU A 115 -7.55 14.00 -3.02
CA LEU A 115 -7.43 14.27 -1.58
C LEU A 115 -7.97 15.66 -1.21
N ILE A 116 -7.66 16.69 -2.01
CA ILE A 116 -8.15 18.06 -1.81
C ILE A 116 -9.69 18.12 -1.95
N GLU A 117 -10.25 17.44 -2.95
CA GLU A 117 -11.70 17.33 -3.13
C GLU A 117 -12.37 16.61 -1.96
N SER A 118 -11.76 15.53 -1.49
CA SER A 118 -12.22 14.79 -0.30
C SER A 118 -12.25 15.69 0.94
N LEU A 119 -11.19 16.49 1.17
CA LEU A 119 -11.13 17.50 2.23
C LEU A 119 -12.21 18.59 2.08
N LYS A 120 -12.43 19.09 0.86
CA LYS A 120 -13.45 20.13 0.57
C LYS A 120 -14.87 19.61 0.82
N SER A 121 -15.15 18.39 0.38
CA SER A 121 -16.46 17.75 0.57
C SER A 121 -16.77 17.58 2.06
N PHE A 122 -15.77 17.22 2.87
CA PHE A 122 -15.91 17.10 4.31
C PHE A 122 -16.22 18.45 4.96
N LYS A 123 -15.42 19.50 4.69
CA LYS A 123 -15.67 20.85 5.24
C LYS A 123 -17.07 21.36 4.89
N THR A 124 -17.56 21.05 3.68
CA THR A 124 -18.90 21.46 3.25
C THR A 124 -20.00 20.73 4.04
N LYS A 125 -19.80 19.43 4.34
CA LYS A 125 -20.69 18.64 5.20
C LYS A 125 -20.74 19.16 6.64
N THR A 126 -19.59 19.46 7.24
CA THR A 126 -19.51 19.98 8.63
C THR A 126 -20.14 21.38 8.76
N VAL A 127 -20.09 22.21 7.71
CA VAL A 127 -20.72 23.55 7.70
C VAL A 127 -22.25 23.47 7.53
N LEU A 128 -22.79 22.44 6.85
CA LEU A 128 -24.23 22.23 6.76
C LEU A 128 -24.83 21.67 8.05
N GLU A 129 -24.09 20.86 8.81
CA GLU A 129 -24.56 20.27 10.07
C GLU A 129 -24.42 21.21 11.30
N SER A 130 -23.66 22.30 11.19
CA SER A 130 -23.39 23.25 12.29
C SER A 130 -24.19 24.56 12.25
N ARG A 131 -25.12 24.73 11.31
CA ARG A 131 -26.02 25.90 11.30
C ARG A 131 -27.27 25.62 12.14
N PRO A 132 -27.56 26.42 13.19
CA PRO A 132 -28.85 26.36 13.86
C PRO A 132 -29.92 26.81 12.86
N GLN A 133 -30.83 25.89 12.51
CA GLN A 133 -31.93 26.22 11.61
C GLN A 133 -32.93 27.16 12.33
N PRO A 134 -33.32 28.28 11.72
CA PRO A 134 -34.45 29.04 12.22
C PRO A 134 -35.76 28.30 11.90
N GLU A 135 -36.52 27.95 12.92
CA GLU A 135 -37.93 27.56 12.77
C GLU A 135 -38.71 28.69 12.10
N LYS A 136 -39.40 28.38 10.98
CA LYS A 136 -40.58 29.11 10.47
C LYS A 136 -41.29 28.32 9.36
N PRO A 137 -42.57 28.62 9.07
CA PRO A 137 -43.68 27.69 9.28
C PRO A 137 -44.16 27.02 7.99
N ALA A 138 -44.96 25.97 8.20
CA ALA A 138 -45.61 25.16 7.17
C ALA A 138 -46.27 25.99 6.06
N LYS A 139 -45.89 25.72 4.81
CA LYS A 139 -46.64 26.06 3.60
C LYS A 139 -46.70 24.86 2.66
N SER A 140 -47.95 24.49 2.38
CA SER A 140 -48.51 23.73 1.25
C SER A 140 -47.56 23.21 0.16
N GLN A 141 -47.58 21.89 -0.03
CA GLN A 141 -47.02 21.16 -1.17
C GLN A 141 -47.80 21.45 -2.48
N PRO A 142 -47.14 21.48 -3.66
CA PRO A 142 -47.81 21.34 -4.94
C PRO A 142 -48.05 19.86 -5.26
N LYS A 143 -49.23 19.54 -5.81
CA LYS A 143 -49.58 18.23 -6.38
C LYS A 143 -48.72 17.97 -7.62
N ILE A 144 -48.10 16.80 -7.68
CA ILE A 144 -47.51 16.23 -8.90
C ILE A 144 -48.48 15.16 -9.39
N GLU A 145 -49.01 15.33 -10.59
CA GLU A 145 -49.80 14.32 -11.31
C GLU A 145 -48.89 13.19 -11.80
N ILE A 146 -49.32 11.95 -11.55
CA ILE A 146 -48.65 10.72 -11.97
C ILE A 146 -49.21 10.37 -13.36
N ALA A 147 -48.34 10.20 -14.35
CA ALA A 147 -48.71 9.65 -15.65
C ALA A 147 -48.96 8.13 -15.53
N GLU A 148 -50.14 7.68 -16.00
CA GLU A 148 -50.53 6.27 -16.03
C GLU A 148 -49.75 5.47 -17.09
N ALA A 149 -49.48 4.19 -16.79
CA ALA A 149 -48.87 3.24 -17.71
C ALA A 149 -49.87 2.76 -18.79
N PRO A 150 -49.43 2.47 -20.02
CA PRO A 150 -50.33 2.07 -21.11
C PRO A 150 -50.95 0.68 -20.87
N THR A 151 -52.16 0.51 -21.38
CA THR A 151 -52.97 -0.70 -21.17
C THR A 151 -52.63 -1.83 -22.15
N LYS A 152 -52.96 -3.07 -21.75
CA LYS A 152 -52.70 -4.29 -22.54
C LYS A 152 -53.39 -4.31 -23.90
N GLU A 153 -54.50 -3.57 -24.07
CA GLU A 153 -55.15 -3.40 -25.38
C GLU A 153 -54.38 -2.51 -26.35
N GLU A 154 -53.58 -1.54 -25.89
CA GLU A 154 -52.83 -0.60 -26.74
C GLU A 154 -51.56 -1.22 -27.34
N LEU A 155 -50.96 -2.19 -26.64
CA LEU A 155 -49.80 -2.95 -27.14
C LEU A 155 -50.17 -3.98 -28.22
N ALA A 156 -51.43 -4.43 -28.26
CA ALA A 156 -51.90 -5.42 -29.24
C ALA A 156 -52.14 -4.83 -30.64
N ALA A 157 -52.18 -3.50 -30.77
CA ALA A 157 -52.43 -2.81 -32.05
C ALA A 157 -51.17 -2.66 -32.93
N LEU A 158 -49.97 -2.91 -32.41
CA LEU A 158 -48.69 -2.70 -33.11
C LEU A 158 -48.16 -3.94 -33.88
N LEU A 159 -48.90 -5.05 -33.91
CA LEU A 159 -48.45 -6.32 -34.51
C LEU A 159 -49.25 -6.76 -35.76
N LYS A 160 -49.96 -5.85 -36.43
CA LYS A 160 -50.56 -6.14 -37.73
C LYS A 160 -49.92 -5.27 -38.80
N ASN A 161 -48.96 -5.84 -39.53
CA ASN A 161 -48.76 -5.76 -40.99
C ASN A 161 -47.31 -6.11 -41.34
N GLU A 162 -47.10 -7.29 -41.92
CA GLU A 162 -46.38 -7.55 -43.19
C GLU A 162 -46.32 -9.09 -43.40
N PRO A 163 -46.47 -9.61 -44.64
CA PRO A 163 -46.72 -11.03 -44.88
C PRO A 163 -45.48 -11.81 -45.39
N GLY A 164 -45.43 -13.09 -45.05
CA GLY A 164 -44.78 -14.14 -45.84
C GLY A 164 -43.37 -14.56 -45.39
N ILE A 165 -43.25 -15.79 -44.88
CA ILE A 165 -42.28 -16.84 -45.29
C ILE A 165 -42.71 -18.15 -44.60
N GLU A 166 -42.62 -19.24 -45.38
CA GLU A 166 -43.18 -20.59 -45.18
C GLU A 166 -42.82 -21.32 -43.87
N LEU A 167 -43.74 -22.20 -43.46
CA LEU A 167 -43.59 -23.14 -42.35
C LEU A 167 -42.55 -24.25 -42.65
N MET A 168 -41.61 -24.45 -41.73
CA MET A 168 -40.99 -25.75 -41.41
C MET A 168 -41.06 -25.96 -39.88
N PRO A 169 -41.17 -27.20 -39.37
CA PRO A 169 -41.57 -27.44 -37.98
C PRO A 169 -40.40 -27.17 -37.02
N ALA A 170 -40.45 -26.04 -36.32
CA ALA A 170 -39.55 -25.78 -35.20
C ALA A 170 -39.97 -26.64 -34.00
N LEU A 171 -39.04 -27.50 -33.57
CA LEU A 171 -39.08 -28.21 -32.29
C LEU A 171 -39.33 -27.22 -31.15
N ASN A 172 -40.34 -27.49 -30.32
CA ASN A 172 -40.68 -26.74 -29.12
C ASN A 172 -39.43 -26.44 -28.25
N PRO A 173 -39.01 -25.18 -28.06
CA PRO A 173 -37.92 -24.83 -27.14
C PRO A 173 -38.37 -24.87 -25.67
N SER A 174 -39.67 -24.94 -25.41
CA SER A 174 -40.24 -24.76 -24.07
C SER A 174 -40.15 -25.98 -23.14
N ARG A 175 -39.51 -27.08 -23.58
CA ARG A 175 -39.22 -28.24 -22.70
C ARG A 175 -37.74 -28.39 -22.32
N ASN A 176 -36.83 -27.70 -23.00
CA ASN A 176 -35.40 -27.72 -22.68
C ASN A 176 -34.95 -26.60 -21.74
N PHE A 177 -35.77 -25.55 -21.52
CA PHE A 177 -35.42 -24.45 -20.62
C PHE A 177 -35.69 -24.77 -19.14
N MET A 178 -36.56 -25.75 -18.85
CA MET A 178 -36.83 -26.22 -17.47
C MET A 178 -35.90 -27.36 -17.03
N ILE A 179 -35.17 -28.00 -17.95
CA ILE A 179 -34.21 -29.06 -17.60
C ILE A 179 -32.82 -28.46 -17.30
N GLN A 180 -32.52 -27.25 -17.80
CA GLN A 180 -31.26 -26.56 -17.46
C GLN A 180 -31.26 -25.92 -16.06
N SER A 181 -32.41 -25.57 -15.49
CA SER A 181 -32.44 -24.99 -14.13
C SER A 181 -32.10 -26.02 -13.04
N ASP A 182 -32.50 -27.28 -13.21
CA ASP A 182 -32.35 -28.32 -12.20
C ASP A 182 -30.91 -28.90 -12.13
N GLU A 183 -30.18 -28.95 -13.25
CA GLU A 183 -28.74 -29.32 -13.26
C GLU A 183 -27.83 -28.16 -12.83
N LEU A 184 -28.30 -26.92 -12.97
CA LEU A 184 -27.62 -25.74 -12.44
C LEU A 184 -27.81 -25.62 -10.92
N GLU A 185 -28.86 -26.16 -10.30
CA GLU A 185 -28.99 -26.29 -8.84
C GLU A 185 -28.07 -27.37 -8.23
N LYS A 186 -26.79 -27.39 -8.64
CA LYS A 186 -25.70 -27.93 -7.81
C LYS A 186 -25.85 -27.37 -6.40
N ASP A 187 -26.03 -28.27 -5.44
CA ASP A 187 -26.09 -28.02 -4.00
C ASP A 187 -25.34 -26.75 -3.60
N ALA A 188 -26.06 -25.80 -3.00
CA ALA A 188 -25.51 -24.50 -2.62
C ALA A 188 -24.27 -24.67 -1.72
N ILE A 189 -24.23 -25.72 -0.90
CA ILE A 189 -23.09 -26.07 -0.04
C ILE A 189 -21.88 -26.45 -0.90
N SER A 190 -22.07 -27.31 -1.91
CA SER A 190 -21.03 -27.68 -2.88
C SER A 190 -20.47 -26.47 -3.64
N ARG A 191 -21.31 -25.49 -4.01
CA ARG A 191 -20.84 -24.23 -4.64
C ARG A 191 -19.97 -23.40 -3.71
N ILE A 192 -20.34 -23.29 -2.43
CA ILE A 192 -19.52 -22.59 -1.43
C ILE A 192 -18.16 -23.26 -1.27
N ARG A 193 -18.12 -24.60 -1.17
CA ARG A 193 -16.87 -25.36 -1.13
C ARG A 193 -15.99 -25.07 -2.34
N GLN A 194 -16.55 -25.15 -3.54
CA GLN A 194 -15.83 -24.90 -4.78
C GLN A 194 -15.25 -23.49 -4.82
N ARG A 195 -16.03 -22.47 -4.43
CA ARG A 195 -15.56 -21.09 -4.39
C ARG A 195 -14.42 -20.87 -3.40
N LEU A 196 -14.43 -21.51 -2.22
CA LEU A 196 -13.32 -21.39 -1.26
C LEU A 196 -12.03 -22.02 -1.78
N ILE A 197 -12.14 -23.12 -2.52
CA ILE A 197 -10.99 -23.75 -3.21
C ILE A 197 -10.46 -22.82 -4.30
N GLU A 198 -11.34 -22.26 -5.12
CA GLU A 198 -10.98 -21.28 -6.17
C GLU A 198 -10.34 -20.02 -5.56
N SER A 199 -10.83 -19.59 -4.40
CA SER A 199 -10.27 -18.47 -3.62
C SER A 199 -8.97 -18.83 -2.87
N GLN A 200 -8.34 -19.96 -3.24
CA GLN A 200 -7.04 -20.44 -2.76
C GLN A 200 -6.98 -20.80 -1.26
N GLY A 201 -8.12 -21.16 -0.66
CA GLY A 201 -8.13 -21.76 0.67
C GLY A 201 -7.50 -23.15 0.67
N SER A 202 -6.73 -23.49 1.70
CA SER A 202 -6.21 -24.86 1.84
C SER A 202 -7.33 -25.88 2.02
N VAL A 203 -7.09 -27.13 1.65
CA VAL A 203 -8.07 -28.22 1.82
C VAL A 203 -8.55 -28.31 3.27
N ASP A 204 -7.62 -28.19 4.21
CA ASP A 204 -7.88 -28.25 5.65
C ASP A 204 -8.69 -27.04 6.14
N PHE A 205 -8.41 -25.82 5.66
CA PHE A 205 -9.24 -24.66 5.92
C PHE A 205 -10.66 -24.81 5.36
N VAL A 206 -10.79 -25.24 4.11
CA VAL A 206 -12.07 -25.46 3.43
C VAL A 206 -12.88 -26.50 4.19
N ASP A 207 -12.29 -27.66 4.50
CA ASP A 207 -12.98 -28.73 5.23
C ASP A 207 -13.43 -28.30 6.62
N ARG A 208 -12.59 -27.56 7.37
CA ARG A 208 -12.99 -27.01 8.67
C ARG A 208 -14.15 -26.03 8.53
N PHE A 209 -14.12 -25.14 7.54
CA PHE A 209 -15.19 -24.19 7.29
C PHE A 209 -16.50 -24.91 6.92
N MET A 210 -16.43 -25.84 5.96
CA MET A 210 -17.60 -26.59 5.49
C MET A 210 -18.23 -27.42 6.61
N ASN A 211 -17.42 -28.09 7.43
CA ASN A 211 -17.92 -28.83 8.60
C ASN A 211 -18.66 -27.93 9.60
N ARG A 212 -18.19 -26.69 9.82
CA ARG A 212 -18.89 -25.73 10.70
C ARG A 212 -20.18 -25.21 10.05
N LEU A 213 -20.15 -24.93 8.75
CA LEU A 213 -21.31 -24.50 7.99
C LEU A 213 -22.41 -25.58 8.01
N GLU A 214 -22.09 -26.81 7.65
CA GLU A 214 -23.04 -27.93 7.58
C GLU A 214 -23.71 -28.25 8.92
N ARG A 215 -22.97 -28.08 10.03
CA ARG A 215 -23.51 -28.21 11.40
C ARG A 215 -24.42 -27.05 11.82
N SER A 216 -24.26 -25.88 11.21
CA SER A 216 -25.08 -24.70 11.49
C SER A 216 -26.38 -24.65 10.69
N LEU A 217 -26.51 -25.49 9.66
CA LEU A 217 -27.67 -25.56 8.77
C LEU A 217 -28.70 -26.57 9.29
N SER A 218 -29.96 -26.12 9.44
CA SER A 218 -31.09 -27.03 9.65
C SER A 218 -31.48 -27.75 8.36
N GLU A 219 -32.28 -28.81 8.46
CA GLU A 219 -32.85 -29.50 7.28
C GLU A 219 -33.66 -28.55 6.39
N GLU A 220 -34.37 -27.58 6.99
CA GLU A 220 -35.10 -26.54 6.24
C GLU A 220 -34.14 -25.58 5.52
N ASP A 221 -33.03 -25.19 6.16
CA ASP A 221 -32.04 -24.29 5.53
C ASP A 221 -31.40 -24.91 4.29
N ARG A 222 -31.15 -26.23 4.32
CA ARG A 222 -30.54 -26.98 3.21
C ARG A 222 -31.39 -26.98 1.94
N LEU A 223 -32.72 -26.85 2.08
CA LEU A 223 -33.66 -26.77 0.96
C LEU A 223 -33.70 -25.38 0.30
N HIS A 224 -33.07 -24.37 0.91
CA HIS A 224 -33.17 -22.97 0.47
C HIS A 224 -31.78 -22.37 0.20
N PRO A 225 -31.34 -22.27 -1.07
CA PRO A 225 -30.02 -21.76 -1.44
C PRO A 225 -29.65 -20.41 -0.83
N ASN A 226 -30.61 -19.49 -0.72
CA ASN A 226 -30.39 -18.18 -0.10
C ASN A 226 -30.11 -18.27 1.40
N ARG A 227 -30.75 -19.21 2.11
CA ARG A 227 -30.47 -19.44 3.54
C ARG A 227 -29.08 -20.04 3.72
N VAL A 228 -28.66 -20.98 2.86
CA VAL A 228 -27.29 -21.49 2.84
C VAL A 228 -26.29 -20.35 2.66
N ARG A 229 -26.48 -19.48 1.66
CA ARG A 229 -25.63 -18.31 1.42
C ARG A 229 -25.53 -17.38 2.63
N SER A 230 -26.66 -17.00 3.22
CA SER A 230 -26.70 -16.14 4.41
C SER A 230 -25.93 -16.78 5.58
N ARG A 231 -26.15 -18.07 5.82
CA ARG A 231 -25.44 -18.83 6.86
C ARG A 231 -23.94 -18.92 6.59
N SER A 232 -23.53 -19.11 5.33
CA SER A 232 -22.11 -19.10 4.95
C SER A 232 -21.45 -17.76 5.25
N VAL A 233 -22.12 -16.64 4.95
CA VAL A 233 -21.61 -15.30 5.27
C VAL A 233 -21.48 -15.11 6.78
N GLU A 234 -22.49 -15.51 7.57
CA GLU A 234 -22.41 -15.48 9.04
C GLU A 234 -21.22 -16.27 9.57
N ARG A 235 -21.02 -17.51 9.10
CA ARG A 235 -19.88 -18.35 9.51
C ARG A 235 -18.54 -17.75 9.10
N MET A 236 -18.45 -17.13 7.92
CA MET A 236 -17.22 -16.51 7.46
C MET A 236 -16.87 -15.26 8.27
N LYS A 237 -17.87 -14.44 8.63
CA LYS A 237 -17.69 -13.27 9.50
C LYS A 237 -17.09 -13.65 10.86
N GLU A 238 -17.41 -14.82 11.40
CA GLU A 238 -16.84 -15.32 12.67
C GLU A 238 -15.32 -15.62 12.57
N LEU A 239 -14.79 -15.84 11.37
CA LEU A 239 -13.35 -16.05 11.13
C LEU A 239 -12.61 -14.73 10.90
N ILE A 240 -13.30 -13.68 10.49
CA ILE A 240 -12.70 -12.38 10.16
C ILE A 240 -12.67 -11.51 11.42
N ARG A 241 -11.49 -11.39 12.02
CA ARG A 241 -11.25 -10.40 13.09
C ARG A 241 -10.87 -9.08 12.46
N LEU A 242 -11.71 -8.05 12.62
CA LEU A 242 -11.48 -6.72 12.05
C LEU A 242 -11.54 -5.66 13.17
N VAL A 243 -10.54 -4.79 13.21
CA VAL A 243 -10.48 -3.62 14.09
C VAL A 243 -10.08 -2.41 13.23
N PRO A 244 -11.06 -1.70 12.62
CA PRO A 244 -10.82 -0.65 11.64
C PRO A 244 -10.61 0.72 12.29
N SER A 245 -9.77 0.73 13.32
CA SER A 245 -9.40 1.92 14.08
C SER A 245 -7.97 1.81 14.56
N ILE A 246 -7.36 2.97 14.79
CA ILE A 246 -6.12 3.08 15.53
C ILE A 246 -6.47 3.85 16.80
N ASP A 247 -6.68 3.08 17.87
CA ASP A 247 -7.10 3.61 19.16
C ASP A 247 -5.86 4.03 19.96
N TYR A 248 -5.91 5.21 20.58
CA TYR A 248 -4.90 5.68 21.51
C TYR A 248 -5.58 6.48 22.63
N GLN A 249 -5.03 6.43 23.84
CA GLN A 249 -5.56 7.22 24.95
C GLN A 249 -5.03 8.64 24.88
N HIS A 250 -5.86 9.61 25.26
CA HIS A 250 -5.41 10.99 25.31
C HIS A 250 -4.29 11.15 26.35
N GLY A 251 -3.16 11.70 25.93
CA GLY A 251 -1.95 11.82 26.75
C GLY A 251 -0.94 10.70 26.50
N GLU A 252 -1.32 9.63 25.82
CA GLU A 252 -0.40 8.59 25.37
C GLU A 252 -0.03 8.81 23.90
N ARG A 253 1.26 8.62 23.59
CA ARG A 253 1.74 8.59 22.20
C ARG A 253 1.71 7.17 21.67
N LYS A 254 1.23 7.01 20.44
CA LYS A 254 1.30 5.77 19.66
C LYS A 254 2.05 6.00 18.35
N VAL A 255 3.03 5.15 18.06
CA VAL A 255 3.79 5.12 16.82
C VAL A 255 3.35 3.92 15.99
N VAL A 256 2.87 4.16 14.77
CA VAL A 256 2.31 3.14 13.89
C VAL A 256 3.19 2.95 12.67
N PHE A 257 3.77 1.76 12.51
CA PHE A 257 4.59 1.42 11.35
C PHE A 257 3.77 0.69 10.29
N PHE A 258 3.89 1.13 9.05
CA PHE A 258 3.32 0.45 7.88
C PHE A 258 4.44 -0.32 7.18
N VAL A 259 4.41 -1.65 7.28
CA VAL A 259 5.48 -2.55 6.78
C VAL A 259 4.91 -3.49 5.72
N GLY A 260 5.75 -4.04 4.84
CA GLY A 260 5.27 -5.00 3.83
C GLY A 260 6.04 -5.00 2.51
N PRO A 261 5.65 -5.88 1.57
CA PRO A 261 6.34 -6.07 0.31
C PRO A 261 6.45 -4.83 -0.58
N ASN A 262 7.34 -4.88 -1.56
CA ASN A 262 7.39 -3.89 -2.63
C ASN A 262 6.02 -3.78 -3.32
N GLY A 263 5.55 -2.54 -3.54
CA GLY A 263 4.29 -2.30 -4.24
C GLY A 263 3.02 -2.68 -3.48
N SER A 264 3.08 -2.98 -2.18
CA SER A 264 1.88 -3.35 -1.40
C SER A 264 0.93 -2.19 -1.09
N GLY A 265 1.26 -0.97 -1.50
CA GLY A 265 0.43 0.22 -1.24
C GLY A 265 0.61 0.85 0.15
N LYS A 266 1.76 0.68 0.81
CA LYS A 266 2.07 1.28 2.13
C LYS A 266 1.84 2.79 2.18
N THR A 267 2.57 3.57 1.39
CA THR A 267 2.50 5.04 1.37
C THR A 267 1.08 5.54 1.10
N THR A 268 0.41 4.95 0.10
CA THR A 268 -0.99 5.26 -0.26
C THR A 268 -1.93 5.00 0.91
N ASN A 269 -1.87 3.81 1.52
CA ASN A 269 -2.80 3.44 2.58
C ASN A 269 -2.48 4.12 3.91
N LEU A 270 -1.21 4.41 4.20
CA LEU A 270 -0.82 5.29 5.31
C LEU A 270 -1.50 6.65 5.14
N THR A 271 -1.45 7.22 3.93
CA THR A 271 -2.10 8.51 3.65
C THR A 271 -3.62 8.43 3.82
N LYS A 272 -4.27 7.36 3.34
CA LYS A 272 -5.71 7.13 3.56
C LYS A 272 -6.07 7.02 5.04
N VAL A 273 -5.27 6.28 5.80
CA VAL A 273 -5.46 6.14 7.24
C VAL A 273 -5.21 7.47 7.95
N ALA A 274 -4.19 8.24 7.53
CA ALA A 274 -3.90 9.58 8.06
C ALA A 274 -5.06 10.54 7.83
N PHE A 275 -5.60 10.56 6.61
CA PHE A 275 -6.78 11.33 6.27
C PHE A 275 -7.98 10.92 7.14
N LYS A 276 -8.27 9.62 7.24
CA LYS A 276 -9.34 9.12 8.11
C LYS A 276 -9.16 9.55 9.57
N GLN A 277 -7.98 9.40 10.14
CA GLN A 277 -7.71 9.79 11.54
C GLN A 277 -7.80 11.30 11.74
N MET A 278 -7.37 12.08 10.76
CA MET A 278 -7.51 13.54 10.80
C MET A 278 -8.98 13.96 10.82
N LEU A 279 -9.85 13.24 10.09
CA LEU A 279 -11.30 13.47 10.11
C LEU A 279 -11.96 13.05 11.42
N ASP A 280 -11.55 11.91 11.97
CA ASP A 280 -12.18 11.32 13.17
C ASP A 280 -11.74 12.01 14.47
N SER A 281 -10.45 12.35 14.58
CA SER A 281 -9.81 12.75 15.84
C SER A 281 -9.02 14.07 15.77
N GLY A 282 -9.02 14.74 14.61
CA GLY A 282 -8.31 16.00 14.40
C GLY A 282 -6.80 15.84 14.12
N LYS A 283 -6.08 16.96 14.12
CA LYS A 283 -4.68 17.05 13.62
C LYS A 283 -3.60 16.64 14.64
N ASN A 284 -3.90 15.73 15.56
CA ASN A 284 -2.92 15.26 16.54
C ASN A 284 -2.08 14.10 15.99
N LEU A 285 -1.61 14.27 14.75
CA LEU A 285 -0.96 13.27 13.93
C LEU A 285 0.24 13.90 13.24
N SER A 286 1.34 13.16 13.16
CA SER A 286 2.48 13.44 12.30
C SER A 286 2.79 12.25 11.39
N VAL A 287 3.50 12.53 10.30
CA VAL A 287 3.89 11.53 9.30
C VAL A 287 5.41 11.51 9.16
N TYR A 288 5.97 10.30 9.17
CA TYR A 288 7.39 10.04 9.06
C TYR A 288 7.63 9.16 7.83
N SER A 289 8.64 9.48 7.03
CA SER A 289 9.17 8.58 6.01
C SER A 289 10.55 8.11 6.39
N ILE A 290 10.74 6.79 6.53
CA ILE A 290 12.06 6.16 6.68
C ILE A 290 12.50 5.41 5.40
N ASP A 291 11.81 5.60 4.27
CA ASP A 291 12.23 5.06 2.96
C ASP A 291 13.32 5.94 2.33
N ARG A 292 14.56 5.72 2.77
CA ARG A 292 15.75 6.48 2.34
C ARG A 292 16.14 6.26 0.87
N HIS A 293 15.60 5.21 0.24
CA HIS A 293 15.99 4.82 -1.11
C HIS A 293 15.04 5.37 -2.19
N ARG A 294 13.88 5.88 -1.78
CA ARG A 294 12.84 6.33 -2.69
C ARG A 294 12.50 7.79 -2.45
N LEU A 295 13.44 8.67 -2.80
CA LEU A 295 13.31 10.13 -2.67
C LEU A 295 11.97 10.68 -3.22
N ALA A 296 11.47 10.11 -4.33
CA ALA A 296 10.19 10.50 -4.90
C ALA A 296 8.97 10.12 -4.04
N ALA A 297 9.00 8.99 -3.33
CA ALA A 297 7.91 8.59 -2.44
C ALA A 297 7.87 9.46 -1.17
N SER A 298 9.04 9.81 -0.62
CA SER A 298 9.12 10.76 0.50
C SER A 298 8.61 12.15 0.10
N ALA A 299 8.92 12.63 -1.10
CA ALA A 299 8.40 13.91 -1.60
C ALA A 299 6.87 13.89 -1.81
N GLN A 300 6.32 12.77 -2.28
CA GLN A 300 4.86 12.60 -2.41
C GLN A 300 4.18 12.62 -1.04
N LEU A 301 4.75 11.91 -0.06
CA LEU A 301 4.19 11.85 1.29
C LEU A 301 4.27 13.21 2.01
N GLU A 302 5.33 13.98 1.77
CA GLU A 302 5.47 15.36 2.24
C GLU A 302 4.35 16.27 1.70
N GLN A 303 4.04 16.18 0.40
CA GLN A 303 2.93 16.94 -0.20
C GLN A 303 1.57 16.57 0.42
N TYR A 304 1.33 15.28 0.68
CA TYR A 304 0.10 14.88 1.37
C TYR A 304 0.04 15.40 2.80
N ALA A 305 1.15 15.36 3.53
CA ALA A 305 1.23 15.92 4.87
C ALA A 305 0.97 17.44 4.87
N GLU A 306 1.48 18.18 3.87
CA GLU A 306 1.19 19.60 3.67
C GLU A 306 -0.31 19.85 3.44
N VAL A 307 -0.95 19.08 2.56
CA VAL A 307 -2.39 19.16 2.28
C VAL A 307 -3.24 18.84 3.52
N LEU A 308 -2.83 17.83 4.31
CA LEU A 308 -3.45 17.48 5.58
C LEU A 308 -3.09 18.46 6.70
N THR A 309 -2.12 19.36 6.47
CA THR A 309 -1.56 20.30 7.45
C THR A 309 -1.08 19.62 8.73
N VAL A 310 -0.40 18.49 8.56
CA VAL A 310 0.22 17.70 9.65
C VAL A 310 1.76 17.78 9.54
N PRO A 311 2.51 17.68 10.65
CA PRO A 311 3.96 17.64 10.59
C PRO A 311 4.48 16.46 9.76
N PHE A 312 5.52 16.71 8.98
CA PHE A 312 6.23 15.70 8.20
C PHE A 312 7.71 15.64 8.60
N TYR A 313 8.24 14.43 8.75
CA TYR A 313 9.64 14.19 9.09
C TYR A 313 10.23 13.09 8.19
N SER A 314 11.48 13.25 7.78
CA SER A 314 12.19 12.24 6.98
C SER A 314 13.59 11.99 7.56
N PRO A 315 13.69 11.30 8.72
CA PRO A 315 14.98 11.02 9.36
C PRO A 315 15.84 10.10 8.50
N LEU A 316 17.17 10.31 8.58
CA LEU A 316 18.14 9.52 7.81
C LEU A 316 18.64 8.31 8.60
N PHE A 317 18.56 8.34 9.94
CA PHE A 317 19.01 7.27 10.82
C PHE A 317 18.08 7.14 12.03
N GLU A 318 18.15 5.99 12.72
CA GLU A 318 17.39 5.69 13.93
C GLU A 318 17.62 6.71 15.06
N THR A 319 18.83 7.30 15.14
CA THR A 319 19.15 8.38 16.09
C THR A 319 18.38 9.66 15.79
N ASP A 320 18.31 10.04 14.50
CA ASP A 320 17.57 11.22 14.06
C ASP A 320 16.07 11.00 14.23
N PHE A 321 15.60 9.77 13.98
CA PHE A 321 14.21 9.40 14.18
C PHE A 321 13.80 9.54 15.65
N ARG A 322 14.63 9.06 16.59
CA ARG A 322 14.40 9.29 18.03
C ARG A 322 14.38 10.78 18.37
N GLU A 323 15.36 11.55 17.90
CA GLU A 323 15.43 12.99 18.18
C GLU A 323 14.22 13.76 17.63
N PHE A 324 13.72 13.37 16.45
CA PHE A 324 12.50 13.94 15.90
C PHE A 324 11.27 13.51 16.68
N LEU A 325 11.17 12.25 17.11
CA LEU A 325 10.09 11.81 18.00
C LEU A 325 10.09 12.62 19.30
N ASP A 326 11.25 12.85 19.93
CA ASP A 326 11.35 13.63 21.18
C ASP A 326 10.83 15.06 21.05
N ARG A 327 10.96 15.66 19.85
CA ARG A 327 10.54 17.05 19.57
C ARG A 327 9.14 17.17 19.00
N ASP A 328 8.65 16.12 18.36
CA ASP A 328 7.29 16.09 17.85
C ASP A 328 6.32 16.20 19.03
N GLY A 329 5.23 16.93 18.86
CA GLY A 329 4.17 17.09 19.86
C GLY A 329 2.95 16.18 19.61
N SER A 330 2.97 15.42 18.51
CA SER A 330 1.82 14.62 18.05
C SER A 330 1.61 13.39 18.94
N GLN A 331 0.35 13.03 19.23
CA GLN A 331 -0.01 11.81 19.95
C GLN A 331 -0.01 10.60 19.03
N LEU A 332 -0.31 10.79 17.75
CA LEU A 332 -0.24 9.75 16.75
C LEU A 332 0.91 10.02 15.79
N VAL A 333 1.74 9.01 15.54
CA VAL A 333 2.88 9.11 14.61
C VAL A 333 2.77 7.98 13.60
N PHE A 334 2.66 8.30 12.31
CA PHE A 334 2.61 7.30 11.25
C PHE A 334 3.93 7.21 10.52
N VAL A 335 4.47 6.00 10.40
CA VAL A 335 5.79 5.75 9.82
C VAL A 335 5.65 4.93 8.54
N ASP A 336 5.96 5.56 7.41
CA ASP A 336 6.10 4.90 6.11
C ASP A 336 7.47 4.23 6.01
N THR A 337 7.48 2.99 5.53
CA THR A 337 8.70 2.18 5.43
C THR A 337 8.96 1.75 4.00
N ALA A 338 10.23 1.51 3.68
CA ALA A 338 10.60 0.96 2.39
C ALA A 338 9.92 -0.39 2.14
N GLY A 339 9.52 -0.65 0.89
CA GLY A 339 9.15 -1.98 0.46
C GLY A 339 10.32 -2.96 0.56
N MET A 340 10.03 -4.19 1.00
CA MET A 340 11.04 -5.23 1.17
C MET A 340 10.65 -6.51 0.43
N GLY A 341 11.58 -7.07 -0.33
CA GLY A 341 11.44 -8.43 -0.83
C GLY A 341 11.90 -9.43 0.23
N LEU A 342 11.52 -10.71 0.08
CA LEU A 342 11.89 -11.79 1.01
C LEU A 342 13.39 -12.02 1.23
N ARG A 343 14.25 -11.43 0.38
CA ARG A 343 15.72 -11.52 0.51
C ARG A 343 16.34 -10.33 1.23
N SER A 344 15.55 -9.30 1.57
CA SER A 344 16.03 -8.03 2.09
C SER A 344 16.19 -8.05 3.61
N HIS A 345 16.87 -9.06 4.16
CA HIS A 345 17.06 -9.21 5.61
C HIS A 345 17.75 -7.99 6.23
N ASP A 346 18.78 -7.44 5.59
CA ASP A 346 19.48 -6.24 6.07
C ASP A 346 18.53 -5.03 6.26
N ARG A 347 17.55 -4.88 5.36
CA ARG A 347 16.55 -3.80 5.43
C ARG A 347 15.51 -4.06 6.52
N ARG A 348 15.14 -5.32 6.73
CA ARG A 348 14.27 -5.70 7.85
C ARG A 348 14.98 -5.42 9.17
N ASP A 349 16.25 -5.80 9.28
CA ASP A 349 17.04 -5.58 10.49
C ASP A 349 17.28 -4.09 10.75
N GLU A 350 17.37 -3.26 9.70
CA GLU A 350 17.31 -1.80 9.82
C GLU A 350 15.97 -1.30 10.36
N LEU A 351 14.84 -1.78 9.83
CA LEU A 351 13.52 -1.44 10.35
C LEU A 351 13.37 -1.82 11.83
N LEU A 352 13.92 -2.97 12.24
CA LEU A 352 13.89 -3.38 13.65
C LEU A 352 14.62 -2.37 14.54
N ARG A 353 15.76 -1.80 14.10
CA ARG A 353 16.44 -0.73 14.86
C ARG A 353 15.58 0.53 15.02
N TYR A 354 14.79 0.89 14.01
CA TYR A 354 13.84 2.00 14.13
C TYR A 354 12.72 1.69 15.14
N ILE A 355 12.23 0.45 15.17
CA ILE A 355 11.22 0.01 16.14
C ILE A 355 11.80 -0.01 17.56
N GLU A 356 13.04 -0.50 17.73
CA GLU A 356 13.73 -0.62 19.02
C GLU A 356 13.97 0.72 19.73
N VAL A 357 14.16 1.82 18.98
CA VAL A 357 14.37 3.16 19.55
C VAL A 357 13.06 3.88 19.93
N VAL A 358 11.90 3.27 19.69
CA VAL A 358 10.60 3.78 20.16
C VAL A 358 10.37 3.32 21.59
N HIS A 359 10.20 4.29 22.50
CA HIS A 359 9.91 4.03 23.92
C HIS A 359 8.41 4.10 24.24
N GLU A 360 7.63 4.60 23.28
CA GLU A 360 6.19 4.79 23.32
C GLU A 360 5.44 3.52 22.88
N SER A 361 4.10 3.57 22.84
CA SER A 361 3.30 2.45 22.33
C SER A 361 3.58 2.25 20.84
N VAL A 362 3.99 1.06 20.44
CA VAL A 362 4.22 0.69 19.04
C VAL A 362 3.06 -0.17 18.53
N GLU A 363 2.58 0.14 17.33
CA GLU A 363 1.67 -0.72 16.58
C GLU A 363 2.23 -0.94 15.17
N VAL A 364 2.23 -2.18 14.67
CA VAL A 364 2.76 -2.49 13.34
C VAL A 364 1.67 -3.11 12.47
N HIS A 365 1.45 -2.49 11.31
CA HIS A 365 0.50 -2.91 10.28
C HIS A 365 1.25 -3.54 9.12
N LEU A 366 1.08 -4.85 8.93
CA LEU A 366 1.59 -5.55 7.76
C LEU A 366 0.63 -5.33 6.58
N VAL A 367 1.10 -4.56 5.60
CA VAL A 367 0.36 -4.20 4.38
C VAL A 367 0.61 -5.26 3.31
N LEU A 368 -0.43 -6.03 2.97
CA LEU A 368 -0.37 -7.11 1.97
C LEU A 368 -1.31 -6.81 0.80
N PRO A 369 -0.84 -6.93 -0.46
CA PRO A 369 -1.74 -6.88 -1.61
C PRO A 369 -2.48 -8.21 -1.77
N ALA A 370 -3.75 -8.15 -2.13
CA ALA A 370 -4.63 -9.31 -2.30
C ALA A 370 -4.23 -10.23 -3.47
N SER A 371 -3.27 -9.81 -4.29
CA SER A 371 -2.72 -10.60 -5.40
C SER A 371 -1.63 -11.60 -4.98
N LEU A 372 -1.23 -11.64 -3.70
CA LEU A 372 -0.25 -12.62 -3.22
C LEU A 372 -0.81 -14.05 -3.22
N SER A 373 0.01 -14.98 -3.69
CA SER A 373 -0.26 -16.41 -3.53
C SER A 373 -0.18 -16.83 -2.05
N PRO A 374 -0.75 -17.99 -1.66
CA PRO A 374 -0.76 -18.43 -0.27
C PRO A 374 0.66 -18.70 0.24
N SER A 375 1.52 -19.25 -0.62
CA SER A 375 2.92 -19.52 -0.28
C SER A 375 3.76 -18.27 -0.09
N LEU A 376 3.51 -17.20 -0.85
CA LEU A 376 4.17 -15.92 -0.64
C LEU A 376 3.60 -15.17 0.56
N THR A 377 2.29 -15.25 0.77
CA THR A 377 1.62 -14.70 1.95
C THR A 377 2.27 -15.23 3.22
N GLU A 378 2.37 -16.55 3.36
CA GLU A 378 3.01 -17.19 4.52
C GLU A 378 4.47 -16.73 4.70
N LYS A 379 5.26 -16.70 3.62
CA LYS A 379 6.65 -16.25 3.68
C LYS A 379 6.80 -14.79 4.10
N TYR A 380 5.88 -13.92 3.70
CA TYR A 380 5.89 -12.52 4.14
C TYR A 380 5.45 -12.39 5.60
N MET A 381 4.48 -13.19 6.05
CA MET A 381 4.10 -13.26 7.46
C MET A 381 5.31 -13.68 8.32
N GLU A 382 6.05 -14.71 7.92
CA GLU A 382 7.30 -15.14 8.58
C GLU A 382 8.38 -14.06 8.51
N PHE A 383 8.59 -13.46 7.35
CA PHE A 383 9.64 -12.46 7.14
C PHE A 383 9.46 -11.23 8.02
N PHE A 384 8.22 -10.76 8.19
CA PHE A 384 7.88 -9.60 9.00
C PHE A 384 7.51 -9.94 10.46
N GLU A 385 7.40 -11.21 10.84
CA GLU A 385 7.11 -11.62 12.22
C GLU A 385 7.96 -10.90 13.28
N PRO A 386 9.29 -10.73 13.10
CA PRO A 386 10.13 -10.07 14.10
C PRO A 386 9.76 -8.60 14.36
N THR A 387 9.00 -7.96 13.46
CA THR A 387 8.51 -6.58 13.67
C THR A 387 7.41 -6.52 14.73
N GLY A 388 6.87 -7.66 15.17
CA GLY A 388 5.77 -7.70 16.14
C GLY A 388 4.42 -7.29 15.56
N PHE A 389 4.22 -7.34 14.23
CA PHE A 389 2.95 -6.96 13.63
C PHE A 389 1.79 -7.78 14.18
N GLU A 390 0.73 -7.08 14.59
CA GLU A 390 -0.53 -7.67 15.06
C GLU A 390 -1.67 -7.44 14.06
N LYS A 391 -1.49 -6.44 13.19
CA LYS A 391 -2.51 -5.96 12.26
C LYS A 391 -2.13 -6.27 10.82
N ILE A 392 -3.10 -6.67 10.01
CA ILE A 392 -2.97 -6.83 8.56
C ILE A 392 -3.82 -5.78 7.87
N LEU A 393 -3.21 -4.98 7.00
CA LEU A 393 -3.90 -4.08 6.09
C LEU A 393 -3.92 -4.74 4.71
N LEU A 394 -5.08 -5.21 4.27
CA LEU A 394 -5.22 -5.91 2.98
C LEU A 394 -5.60 -4.89 1.89
N THR A 395 -4.78 -4.81 0.86
CA THR A 395 -4.88 -3.82 -0.21
C THR A 395 -5.15 -4.48 -1.57
N HIS A 396 -5.40 -3.67 -2.60
CA HIS A 396 -5.57 -4.12 -3.99
C HIS A 396 -6.70 -5.16 -4.13
N LEU A 397 -7.76 -5.01 -3.32
CA LEU A 397 -8.91 -5.94 -3.33
C LEU A 397 -9.70 -5.88 -4.65
N ASP A 398 -9.50 -4.84 -5.45
CA ASP A 398 -10.01 -4.68 -6.80
C ASP A 398 -9.24 -5.52 -7.85
N GLU A 399 -8.06 -6.04 -7.49
CA GLU A 399 -7.19 -6.80 -8.40
C GLU A 399 -7.28 -8.33 -8.19
N SER A 400 -8.02 -8.81 -7.18
CA SER A 400 -7.99 -10.22 -6.79
C SER A 400 -9.32 -10.75 -6.27
N GLU A 401 -9.65 -11.98 -6.68
CA GLU A 401 -10.75 -12.78 -6.14
C GLU A 401 -10.28 -13.87 -5.15
N PHE A 402 -8.96 -13.97 -4.94
CA PHE A 402 -8.31 -15.00 -4.14
C PHE A 402 -8.06 -14.48 -2.73
N LEU A 403 -9.09 -14.56 -1.88
CA LEU A 403 -9.12 -13.93 -0.56
C LEU A 403 -9.14 -14.93 0.60
N ALA A 404 -9.53 -16.19 0.35
CA ALA A 404 -9.65 -17.20 1.41
C ALA A 404 -8.30 -17.49 2.11
N ASN A 405 -7.19 -17.46 1.36
CA ASN A 405 -5.84 -17.63 1.89
C ASN A 405 -5.48 -16.56 2.94
N PHE A 406 -5.95 -15.32 2.79
CA PHE A 406 -5.67 -14.26 3.76
C PHE A 406 -6.48 -14.46 5.05
N ILE A 407 -7.72 -14.92 4.94
CA ILE A 407 -8.54 -15.27 6.12
C ILE A 407 -7.90 -16.44 6.87
N GLU A 408 -7.46 -17.46 6.14
CA GLU A 408 -6.75 -18.61 6.69
C GLU A 408 -5.44 -18.18 7.38
N ALA A 409 -4.61 -17.36 6.71
CA ALA A 409 -3.36 -16.87 7.26
C ALA A 409 -3.59 -16.02 8.53
N ALA A 410 -4.56 -15.10 8.51
CA ALA A 410 -4.88 -14.29 9.67
C ALA A 410 -5.33 -15.15 10.87
N ASP A 411 -6.17 -16.17 10.65
CA ASP A 411 -6.57 -17.08 11.74
C ASP A 411 -5.40 -17.94 12.23
N LYS A 412 -4.58 -18.50 11.32
CA LYS A 412 -3.41 -19.31 11.67
C LYS A 412 -2.44 -18.52 12.54
N TRP A 413 -2.11 -17.29 12.13
CA TRP A 413 -1.17 -16.42 12.80
C TRP A 413 -1.80 -15.60 13.95
N LYS A 414 -3.10 -15.78 14.21
CA LYS A 414 -3.85 -15.03 15.23
C LYS A 414 -3.71 -13.51 15.07
N ARG A 415 -3.70 -13.04 13.83
CA ARG A 415 -3.63 -11.62 13.46
C ARG A 415 -5.00 -11.06 13.17
N THR A 416 -5.14 -9.75 13.31
CA THR A 416 -6.39 -9.04 13.11
C THR A 416 -6.26 -8.15 11.88
N PHE A 417 -7.30 -8.05 11.06
CA PHE A 417 -7.31 -7.07 10.00
C PHE A 417 -7.52 -5.67 10.58
N SER A 418 -6.76 -4.69 10.13
CA SER A 418 -7.00 -3.28 10.45
C SER A 418 -7.92 -2.66 9.41
N PHE A 419 -7.44 -2.50 8.18
CA PHE A 419 -8.20 -1.87 7.11
C PHE A 419 -8.17 -2.70 5.83
N PHE A 420 -9.16 -2.43 4.98
CA PHE A 420 -9.32 -2.99 3.65
C PHE A 420 -9.29 -1.86 2.62
N SER A 421 -8.59 -2.07 1.50
CA SER A 421 -8.44 -1.08 0.45
C SER A 421 -8.55 -1.72 -0.93
N ASN A 422 -9.40 -1.15 -1.77
CA ASN A 422 -9.72 -1.60 -3.13
C ASN A 422 -9.55 -0.48 -4.18
N SER A 423 -8.70 0.50 -3.87
CA SER A 423 -8.42 1.59 -4.79
C SER A 423 -7.02 2.14 -4.55
N PRO A 424 -6.27 2.46 -5.62
CA PRO A 424 -5.01 3.17 -5.52
C PRO A 424 -5.18 4.67 -5.24
N ASP A 425 -6.35 5.25 -5.50
CA ASP A 425 -6.62 6.68 -5.29
C ASP A 425 -6.67 6.99 -3.79
N VAL A 426 -5.82 7.93 -3.34
CA VAL A 426 -5.72 8.38 -1.95
C VAL A 426 -7.01 9.05 -1.45
N GLY A 427 -7.76 9.73 -2.32
CA GLY A 427 -9.05 10.33 -1.98
C GLY A 427 -10.16 9.30 -1.78
N ALA A 428 -10.03 8.12 -2.39
CA ALA A 428 -11.00 7.05 -2.22
C ALA A 428 -10.96 6.50 -0.78
N PRO A 429 -12.12 6.36 -0.12
CA PRO A 429 -12.16 5.89 1.26
C PRO A 429 -11.63 4.45 1.37
N LEU A 430 -11.05 4.13 2.52
CA LEU A 430 -10.87 2.73 2.91
C LEU A 430 -12.24 2.04 2.91
N LEU A 431 -12.29 0.76 2.56
CA LEU A 431 -13.53 0.01 2.50
C LEU A 431 -14.22 0.05 3.86
N ALA A 432 -15.29 0.84 3.96
CA ALA A 432 -16.01 1.10 5.19
C ALA A 432 -16.81 -0.13 5.67
N LYS A 433 -17.06 -1.09 4.77
CA LYS A 433 -18.05 -2.14 4.95
C LYS A 433 -17.47 -3.42 5.56
N GLY A 434 -16.93 -3.29 6.78
CA GLY A 434 -16.83 -4.35 7.79
C GLY A 434 -16.35 -5.75 7.38
N THR A 435 -16.74 -6.74 8.20
CA THR A 435 -16.43 -8.16 8.02
C THR A 435 -17.36 -8.85 7.01
N GLU A 436 -18.55 -8.28 6.79
CA GLU A 436 -19.56 -8.88 5.93
C GLU A 436 -19.22 -8.82 4.45
N ASP A 437 -18.70 -7.70 3.97
CA ASP A 437 -18.40 -7.58 2.55
C ASP A 437 -17.19 -8.42 2.18
N LEU A 438 -16.16 -8.44 3.03
CA LEU A 438 -15.04 -9.35 2.83
C LEU A 438 -15.50 -10.81 2.84
N ALA A 439 -16.42 -11.18 3.74
CA ALA A 439 -17.02 -12.51 3.73
C ALA A 439 -17.75 -12.80 2.41
N LYS A 440 -18.54 -11.84 1.89
CA LYS A 440 -19.21 -11.98 0.59
C LYS A 440 -18.23 -12.10 -0.57
N MET A 441 -17.16 -11.30 -0.60
CA MET A 441 -16.12 -11.36 -1.64
C MET A 441 -15.42 -12.72 -1.67
N VAL A 442 -15.00 -13.22 -0.50
CA VAL A 442 -14.38 -14.55 -0.34
C VAL A 442 -15.33 -15.64 -0.86
N LEU A 443 -16.61 -15.54 -0.52
CA LEU A 443 -17.64 -16.52 -0.91
C LEU A 443 -18.21 -16.32 -2.32
N GLY A 444 -17.75 -15.30 -3.08
CA GLY A 444 -18.26 -15.01 -4.43
C GLY A 444 -19.75 -14.60 -4.43
N LEU A 445 -20.18 -13.90 -3.38
CA LEU A 445 -21.56 -13.46 -3.13
C LEU A 445 -21.71 -11.94 -3.13
N SER A 446 -20.66 -11.20 -3.49
CA SER A 446 -20.72 -9.76 -3.74
C SER A 446 -21.54 -9.48 -5.00
N GLU A 447 -22.47 -8.52 -4.92
CA GLU A 447 -23.33 -8.10 -6.04
C GLU A 447 -22.57 -7.36 -7.15
#